data_AF-A0A2V1AH94-F1
#
_entry.id   AF-A0A2V1AH94-F1
#
_cell.length_a   1.000
_cell.length_b   1.000
_cell.length_c   1.000
_cell.angle_alpha   90.00
_cell.angle_beta   90.00
_cell.angle_gamma   90.00
#
_symmetry.space_group_name_H-M   'P 1'
#
loop_
_entity.id
_entity.type
_entity.pdbx_description
1 polymer ?
#
loop_
_entity_poly.entity_id
_entity_poly.type
_entity_poly.pdbx_seq_one_letter_code
_entity_poly.pdbx_strand_id
1 'polypeptide(L)'
;MYPDPLKVVSRKITDSIVLSSSGFRRFGKINFGARMALFNYNGSIVVWSAMPYGDGVKKALELSADGKDPQVSYVIVPDREHTMAAKSFKQQFPALKIIAMEGVDLGSEAPIDHVIKADVKEKILDKSALESIGITDPVIVDNFEFVYLPSHANKELVMYDKNSKSVFQADLLFNLRADEENEQFTKEVGHEGSAFSGFSYPAKYINPDSKVGRFFMNKAASSSSGAEGLRNIYSWDFDRLVMCHGSVFETGGKEAETTPKSAGVVADEQYAGQLYAHKIYQYYQALAEKHAVVNKKCGDISESIWPNLTGDTLIGPEKIGLRSGSLYLIDDKFLTTFDDVEELQEGENNSGYTFFRLGSRISGHPKIVHGGLLATLLDELTCRVAFQNFHSKKGVTANLNIKYLKPCFVNSYVLIKCTFVNKKGRKCITRGQVYHVDLDAEIDGDIAEFVESKENLAQMG
;
A
#
# COMPACT_ATOMS: atom_id res chain seq x y z
N MET A 1 -5.61 21.34 15.15
CA MET A 1 -6.44 22.54 15.34
C MET A 1 -7.15 22.82 14.04
N TYR A 2 -8.48 22.88 14.12
CA TYR A 2 -9.34 23.31 13.03
C TYR A 2 -9.23 24.83 12.81
N PRO A 3 -9.55 25.33 11.60
CA PRO A 3 -9.83 26.74 11.38
C PRO A 3 -10.88 27.24 12.37
N ASP A 4 -10.75 28.50 12.78
CA ASP A 4 -11.74 29.22 13.59
C ASP A 4 -12.10 30.52 12.86
N PRO A 5 -13.35 30.68 12.38
CA PRO A 5 -14.45 29.70 12.43
C PRO A 5 -14.16 28.46 11.58
N LEU A 6 -14.79 27.32 11.93
CA LEU A 6 -14.67 26.08 11.17
C LEU A 6 -15.15 26.28 9.73
N LYS A 7 -14.33 25.87 8.77
CA LYS A 7 -14.65 25.91 7.33
C LYS A 7 -14.70 24.50 6.77
N VAL A 8 -15.83 24.14 6.16
CA VAL A 8 -16.10 22.80 5.65
C VAL A 8 -16.52 22.89 4.20
N VAL A 9 -15.94 22.03 3.37
CA VAL A 9 -16.43 21.72 2.01
C VAL A 9 -16.99 20.31 2.01
N SER A 10 -18.12 20.10 1.34
CA SER A 10 -18.79 18.80 1.32
C SER A 10 -19.17 18.40 -0.09
N ARG A 11 -19.04 17.10 -0.40
CA ARG A 11 -19.47 16.51 -1.67
C ARG A 11 -20.05 15.12 -1.46
N LYS A 12 -20.95 14.72 -2.35
CA LYS A 12 -21.42 13.34 -2.45
C LYS A 12 -20.38 12.49 -3.17
N ILE A 13 -20.14 11.28 -2.66
CA ILE A 13 -19.35 10.25 -3.36
C ILE A 13 -20.21 9.08 -3.83
N THR A 14 -21.38 8.92 -3.20
CA THR A 14 -22.49 8.09 -3.66
C THR A 14 -23.80 8.81 -3.30
N ASP A 15 -24.94 8.24 -3.66
CA ASP A 15 -26.24 8.75 -3.22
C ASP A 15 -26.41 8.71 -1.70
N SER A 16 -25.80 7.71 -1.04
CA SER A 16 -25.89 7.51 0.41
C SER A 16 -24.74 8.12 1.21
N ILE A 17 -23.64 8.56 0.58
CA ILE A 17 -22.42 8.97 1.28
C ILE A 17 -21.99 10.39 0.90
N VAL A 18 -21.88 11.25 1.91
CA VAL A 18 -21.30 12.59 1.82
C VAL A 18 -19.97 12.63 2.56
N LEU A 19 -18.93 13.12 1.90
CA LEU A 19 -17.66 13.47 2.53
C LEU A 19 -17.64 14.96 2.84
N SER A 20 -17.17 15.29 4.04
CA SER A 20 -16.94 16.66 4.50
C SER A 20 -15.49 16.83 4.89
N SER A 21 -14.84 17.85 4.35
CA SER A 21 -13.41 18.09 4.49
C SER A 21 -13.13 19.50 5.03
N SER A 22 -12.09 19.60 5.86
CA SER A 22 -11.63 20.86 6.45
C SER A 22 -10.10 20.85 6.52
N GLY A 23 -9.50 22.05 6.52
CA GLY A 23 -8.13 22.19 6.97
C GLY A 23 -7.98 21.72 8.42
N PHE A 24 -6.82 21.17 8.77
CA PHE A 24 -6.47 20.83 10.14
C PHE A 24 -4.96 20.81 10.31
N ARG A 25 -4.48 21.41 11.42
CA ARG A 25 -3.06 21.45 11.78
C ARG A 25 -2.74 20.64 13.03
N ARG A 26 -1.89 19.63 12.93
CA ARG A 26 -1.32 18.94 14.11
C ARG A 26 -0.28 19.85 14.77
N PHE A 27 -0.35 19.95 16.11
CA PHE A 27 0.45 20.89 16.92
C PHE A 27 0.39 22.36 16.47
N GLY A 28 -0.67 22.75 15.74
CA GLY A 28 -0.82 24.09 15.17
C GLY A 28 0.14 24.43 14.02
N LYS A 29 0.98 23.49 13.58
CA LYS A 29 2.07 23.77 12.61
C LYS A 29 2.04 22.91 11.35
N ILE A 30 1.68 21.63 11.48
CA ILE A 30 1.79 20.66 10.39
C ILE A 30 0.40 20.41 9.82
N ASN A 31 0.22 20.69 8.54
CA ASN A 31 -1.03 20.46 7.83
C ASN A 31 -1.24 18.95 7.63
N PHE A 32 -2.36 18.45 8.16
CA PHE A 32 -2.83 17.06 8.01
C PHE A 32 -4.20 17.00 7.35
N GLY A 33 -4.98 18.09 7.45
CA GLY A 33 -6.36 18.10 6.99
C GLY A 33 -7.25 17.20 7.85
N ALA A 34 -8.56 17.23 7.63
CA ALA A 34 -9.51 16.39 8.35
C ALA A 34 -10.69 16.04 7.44
N ARG A 35 -11.26 14.85 7.64
CA ARG A 35 -12.43 14.37 6.93
C ARG A 35 -13.42 13.68 7.86
N MET A 36 -14.68 13.97 7.63
CA MET A 36 -15.85 13.33 8.23
C MET A 36 -16.66 12.70 7.08
N ALA A 37 -17.17 11.49 7.28
CA ALA A 37 -18.09 10.85 6.34
C ALA A 37 -19.49 10.72 6.98
N LEU A 38 -20.53 11.00 6.18
CA LEU A 38 -21.93 10.91 6.56
C LEU A 38 -22.58 9.84 5.69
N PHE A 39 -23.21 8.86 6.32
CA PHE A 39 -23.89 7.75 5.65
C PHE A 39 -25.38 7.85 5.94
N ASN A 40 -26.20 8.09 4.92
CA ASN A 40 -27.65 8.09 5.06
C ASN A 40 -28.23 6.75 4.58
N TYR A 41 -28.62 5.92 5.54
CA TYR A 41 -29.31 4.66 5.26
C TYR A 41 -30.71 4.70 5.86
N ASN A 42 -31.72 4.57 5.00
CA ASN A 42 -33.14 4.60 5.38
C ASN A 42 -33.55 5.87 6.15
N GLY A 43 -32.94 7.02 5.85
CA GLY A 43 -33.22 8.30 6.53
C GLY A 43 -32.49 8.47 7.86
N SER A 44 -31.63 7.52 8.24
CA SER A 44 -30.82 7.54 9.45
C SER A 44 -29.37 7.82 9.09
N ILE A 45 -28.79 8.87 9.66
CA ILE A 45 -27.43 9.32 9.38
C ILE A 45 -26.46 8.75 10.42
N VAL A 46 -25.46 8.03 9.93
CA VAL A 46 -24.29 7.60 10.71
C VAL A 46 -23.11 8.50 10.36
N VAL A 47 -22.39 8.98 11.38
CA VAL A 47 -21.25 9.89 11.24
C VAL A 47 -19.98 9.14 11.56
N TRP A 48 -19.04 9.09 10.62
CA TRP A 48 -17.69 8.57 10.82
C TRP A 48 -16.71 9.73 10.99
N SER A 49 -15.89 9.69 12.05
CA SER A 49 -14.85 10.69 12.31
C SER A 49 -15.41 12.13 12.34
N ALA A 50 -16.23 12.42 13.34
CA ALA A 50 -16.94 13.69 13.42
C ALA A 50 -15.99 14.91 13.39
N MET A 51 -16.44 16.00 12.74
CA MET A 51 -15.88 17.34 12.89
C MET A 51 -16.67 18.15 13.93
N PRO A 52 -16.08 19.17 14.58
CA PRO A 52 -16.81 20.01 15.52
C PRO A 52 -18.12 20.53 14.91
N TYR A 53 -19.22 20.40 15.64
CA TYR A 53 -20.53 20.81 15.13
C TYR A 53 -20.57 22.32 14.89
N GLY A 54 -21.10 22.73 13.73
CA GLY A 54 -21.19 24.13 13.31
C GLY A 54 -21.87 24.26 11.94
N ASP A 55 -21.93 25.46 11.39
CA ASP A 55 -22.71 25.75 10.17
C ASP A 55 -22.29 24.88 8.96
N GLY A 56 -21.00 24.63 8.79
CA GLY A 56 -20.49 23.76 7.72
C GLY A 56 -20.97 22.31 7.86
N VAL A 57 -20.93 21.77 9.09
CA VAL A 57 -21.44 20.43 9.41
C VAL A 57 -22.96 20.36 9.25
N LYS A 58 -23.69 21.42 9.62
CA LYS A 58 -25.14 21.51 9.42
C LYS A 58 -25.51 21.41 7.93
N LYS A 59 -24.84 22.17 7.07
CA LYS A 59 -25.02 22.08 5.61
C LYS A 59 -24.68 20.70 5.04
N ALA A 60 -23.65 20.06 5.58
CA ALA A 60 -23.30 18.69 5.19
C ALA A 60 -24.39 17.66 5.55
N LEU A 61 -24.98 17.81 6.74
CA LEU A 61 -26.11 16.99 7.19
C LEU A 61 -27.36 17.23 6.33
N GLU A 62 -27.67 18.48 5.98
CA GLU A 62 -28.76 18.83 5.06
C GLU A 62 -28.54 18.22 3.66
N LEU A 63 -27.29 18.27 3.15
CA LEU A 63 -26.91 17.64 1.88
C LEU A 63 -27.05 16.12 1.94
N SER A 64 -26.75 15.50 3.08
CA SER A 64 -26.88 14.05 3.28
C SER A 64 -28.34 13.62 3.43
N ALA A 65 -29.21 14.48 3.96
CA ALA A 65 -30.61 14.17 4.23
C ALA A 65 -31.56 14.36 3.02
N ASP A 66 -31.05 14.77 1.86
CA ASP A 66 -31.81 14.97 0.62
C ASP A 66 -33.08 15.83 0.81
N GLY A 67 -32.93 16.95 1.52
CA GLY A 67 -33.99 17.93 1.75
C GLY A 67 -34.98 17.56 2.87
N LYS A 68 -34.70 16.50 3.64
CA LYS A 68 -35.40 16.18 4.89
C LYS A 68 -34.64 16.70 6.11
N ASP A 69 -35.30 16.74 7.26
CA ASP A 69 -34.63 17.05 8.52
C ASP A 69 -33.62 15.95 8.87
N PRO A 70 -32.31 16.28 9.03
CA PRO A 70 -31.28 15.29 9.30
C PRO A 70 -31.51 14.57 10.63
N GLN A 71 -31.54 13.23 10.59
CA GLN A 71 -31.64 12.39 11.79
C GLN A 71 -30.32 11.67 12.02
N VAL A 72 -29.50 12.14 12.96
CA VAL A 72 -28.23 11.49 13.30
C VAL A 72 -28.45 10.46 14.40
N SER A 73 -28.23 9.19 14.08
CA SER A 73 -28.42 8.06 15.00
C SER A 73 -27.12 7.60 15.64
N TYR A 74 -25.99 7.73 14.93
CA TYR A 74 -24.70 7.23 15.40
C TYR A 74 -23.55 8.18 15.09
N VAL A 75 -22.59 8.24 16.00
CA VAL A 75 -21.23 8.73 15.76
C VAL A 75 -20.26 7.57 16.01
N ILE A 76 -19.41 7.27 15.04
CA ILE A 76 -18.35 6.27 15.13
C ILE A 76 -17.01 7.01 15.23
N VAL A 77 -16.34 6.80 16.35
CA VAL A 77 -15.00 7.32 16.62
C VAL A 77 -14.00 6.27 16.10
N PRO A 78 -13.13 6.61 15.13
CA PRO A 78 -12.30 5.63 14.44
C PRO A 78 -11.00 5.30 15.17
N ASP A 79 -10.49 6.17 16.04
CA ASP A 79 -9.33 5.90 16.89
C ASP A 79 -9.32 6.83 18.12
N ARG A 80 -8.23 6.80 18.90
CA ARG A 80 -8.06 7.65 20.09
C ARG A 80 -7.76 9.12 19.83
N GLU A 81 -7.38 9.51 18.62
CA GLU A 81 -7.07 10.90 18.25
C GLU A 81 -8.29 11.63 17.65
N HIS A 82 -9.28 10.89 17.13
CA HIS A 82 -10.47 11.41 16.45
C HIS A 82 -11.69 11.58 17.39
N THR A 83 -11.45 12.06 18.61
CA THR A 83 -12.44 12.11 19.69
C THR A 83 -13.12 13.48 19.86
N MET A 84 -12.45 14.54 19.42
CA MET A 84 -12.75 15.93 19.83
C MET A 84 -14.18 16.41 19.50
N ALA A 85 -14.83 15.83 18.50
CA ALA A 85 -16.10 16.34 17.98
C ALA A 85 -17.34 15.57 18.46
N ALA A 86 -17.18 14.35 18.97
CA ALA A 86 -18.31 13.49 19.34
C ALA A 86 -19.23 14.16 20.37
N LYS A 87 -18.64 14.90 21.32
CA LYS A 87 -19.37 15.67 22.33
C LYS A 87 -20.30 16.74 21.72
N SER A 88 -19.82 17.48 20.71
CA SER A 88 -20.64 18.52 20.05
C SER A 88 -21.83 17.94 19.31
N PHE A 89 -21.69 16.73 18.74
CA PHE A 89 -22.82 16.01 18.13
C PHE A 89 -23.81 15.53 19.19
N LYS A 90 -23.35 14.95 20.32
CA LYS A 90 -24.23 14.47 21.39
C LYS A 90 -25.08 15.59 22.00
N GLN A 91 -24.53 16.81 22.10
CA GLN A 91 -25.27 17.99 22.54
C GLN A 91 -26.41 18.36 21.58
N GLN A 92 -26.20 18.22 20.27
CA GLN A 92 -27.21 18.54 19.25
C GLN A 92 -28.23 17.41 19.03
N PHE A 93 -27.80 16.15 19.13
CA PHE A 93 -28.64 14.96 19.01
C PHE A 93 -28.49 14.09 20.27
N PRO A 94 -29.22 14.40 21.35
CA PRO A 94 -29.06 13.71 22.65
C PRO A 94 -29.30 12.20 22.59
N ALA A 95 -30.13 11.75 21.64
CA ALA A 95 -30.46 10.34 21.44
C ALA A 95 -29.45 9.56 20.58
N LEU A 96 -28.48 10.24 19.93
CA LEU A 96 -27.47 9.56 19.12
C LEU A 96 -26.67 8.60 19.99
N LYS A 97 -26.24 7.46 19.45
CA LYS A 97 -25.35 6.52 20.11
C LYS A 97 -23.91 6.67 19.62
N ILE A 98 -22.94 6.38 20.47
CA ILE A 98 -21.51 6.47 20.14
C ILE A 98 -20.90 5.06 20.12
N ILE A 99 -20.23 4.72 19.02
CA ILE A 99 -19.37 3.54 18.91
C ILE A 99 -17.91 4.02 18.94
N ALA A 100 -17.12 3.43 19.84
CA ALA A 100 -15.69 3.69 19.93
C ALA A 100 -14.96 2.42 20.41
N MET A 101 -13.64 2.49 20.54
CA MET A 101 -12.82 1.39 21.06
C MET A 101 -12.34 1.64 22.49
N GLU A 102 -11.85 0.57 23.13
CA GLU A 102 -11.20 0.66 24.43
C GLU A 102 -10.09 1.74 24.47
N GLY A 103 -10.03 2.48 25.57
CA GLY A 103 -9.05 3.55 25.76
C GLY A 103 -9.45 4.90 25.17
N VAL A 104 -10.65 5.03 24.59
CA VAL A 104 -11.31 6.32 24.33
C VAL A 104 -12.12 6.76 25.55
N ASP A 105 -11.97 8.03 25.93
CA ASP A 105 -12.77 8.69 26.95
C ASP A 105 -13.27 10.03 26.39
N LEU A 106 -14.59 10.21 26.38
CA LEU A 106 -15.28 11.41 25.88
C LEU A 106 -15.94 12.22 27.02
N GLY A 107 -15.74 11.80 28.28
CA GLY A 107 -16.37 12.38 29.45
C GLY A 107 -17.86 12.04 29.62
N SER A 108 -18.43 12.48 30.74
CA SER A 108 -19.80 12.15 31.13
C SER A 108 -20.89 12.78 30.24
N GLU A 109 -20.56 13.85 29.52
CA GLU A 109 -21.49 14.52 28.58
C GLU A 109 -21.65 13.78 27.26
N ALA A 110 -20.75 12.84 26.94
CA ALA A 110 -20.78 12.05 25.71
C ALA A 110 -20.43 10.58 25.98
N PRO A 111 -21.24 9.87 26.78
CA PRO A 111 -20.97 8.49 27.12
C PRO A 111 -20.91 7.62 25.86
N ILE A 112 -20.00 6.65 25.86
CA ILE A 112 -19.85 5.68 24.77
C ILE A 112 -20.85 4.55 24.98
N ASP A 113 -21.77 4.37 24.04
CA ASP A 113 -22.83 3.36 24.10
C ASP A 113 -22.30 1.96 23.77
N HIS A 114 -21.35 1.86 22.84
CA HIS A 114 -20.73 0.60 22.44
C HIS A 114 -19.21 0.71 22.39
N VAL A 115 -18.52 -0.10 23.20
CA VAL A 115 -17.05 -0.13 23.27
C VAL A 115 -16.53 -1.41 22.64
N ILE A 116 -15.80 -1.28 21.53
CA ILE A 116 -15.09 -2.38 20.88
C ILE A 116 -13.79 -2.66 21.65
N LYS A 117 -13.61 -3.90 22.11
CA LYS A 117 -12.50 -4.31 22.98
C LYS A 117 -11.54 -5.26 22.26
N ALA A 118 -10.37 -5.49 22.84
CA ALA A 118 -9.35 -6.34 22.25
C ALA A 118 -9.71 -7.85 22.18
N ASP A 119 -10.83 -8.28 22.75
CA ASP A 119 -11.34 -9.67 22.64
C ASP A 119 -11.86 -10.01 21.23
N VAL A 120 -12.30 -9.01 20.47
CA VAL A 120 -12.71 -9.13 19.07
C VAL A 120 -11.66 -8.65 18.07
N LYS A 121 -10.41 -8.46 18.54
CA LYS A 121 -9.32 -7.92 17.73
C LYS A 121 -9.07 -8.70 16.44
N GLU A 122 -8.65 -7.97 15.42
CA GLU A 122 -8.09 -8.51 14.18
C GLU A 122 -9.01 -9.47 13.43
N LYS A 123 -10.31 -9.53 13.77
CA LYS A 123 -11.36 -10.28 13.08
C LYS A 123 -12.27 -9.33 12.33
N ILE A 124 -12.91 -9.84 11.28
CA ILE A 124 -14.05 -9.17 10.65
C ILE A 124 -15.22 -9.20 11.64
N LEU A 125 -15.69 -8.02 12.04
CA LEU A 125 -16.89 -7.82 12.82
C LEU A 125 -18.06 -7.67 11.85
N ASP A 126 -18.55 -8.81 11.38
CA ASP A 126 -19.78 -8.91 10.59
C ASP A 126 -21.03 -8.72 11.45
N LYS A 127 -22.21 -8.86 10.86
CA LYS A 127 -23.50 -8.75 11.56
C LYS A 127 -23.56 -9.63 12.82
N SER A 128 -23.20 -10.91 12.70
CA SER A 128 -23.29 -11.85 13.82
C SER A 128 -22.30 -11.48 14.94
N ALA A 129 -21.09 -11.06 14.57
CA ALA A 129 -20.08 -10.62 15.53
C ALA A 129 -20.50 -9.33 16.24
N LEU A 130 -21.05 -8.35 15.53
CA LEU A 130 -21.57 -7.10 16.09
C LEU A 130 -22.73 -7.34 17.06
N GLU A 131 -23.67 -8.20 16.68
CA GLU A 131 -24.81 -8.58 17.53
C GLU A 131 -24.32 -9.25 18.82
N SER A 132 -23.27 -10.09 18.75
CA SER A 132 -22.70 -10.76 19.93
C SER A 132 -22.09 -9.79 20.95
N ILE A 133 -21.71 -8.58 20.52
CA ILE A 133 -21.18 -7.51 21.39
C ILE A 133 -22.22 -6.41 21.68
N GLY A 134 -23.50 -6.68 21.38
CA GLY A 134 -24.62 -5.82 21.73
C GLY A 134 -24.90 -4.68 20.75
N ILE A 135 -24.29 -4.68 19.57
CA ILE A 135 -24.62 -3.76 18.47
C ILE A 135 -25.61 -4.48 17.56
N THR A 136 -26.89 -4.13 17.65
CA THR A 136 -27.99 -4.84 16.94
C THR A 136 -28.80 -3.94 16.00
N ASP A 137 -28.48 -2.64 15.94
CA ASP A 137 -29.24 -1.69 15.13
C ASP A 137 -29.02 -1.97 13.63
N PRO A 138 -30.08 -2.21 12.84
CA PRO A 138 -29.99 -2.47 11.40
C PRO A 138 -29.20 -1.42 10.62
N VAL A 139 -29.24 -0.14 11.04
CA VAL A 139 -28.46 0.91 10.35
C VAL A 139 -26.96 0.62 10.40
N ILE A 140 -26.49 -0.09 11.43
CA ILE A 140 -25.10 -0.51 11.56
C ILE A 140 -24.88 -1.90 10.99
N VAL A 141 -25.57 -2.93 11.52
CA VAL A 141 -25.23 -4.33 11.25
C VAL A 141 -25.53 -4.77 9.81
N ASP A 142 -26.50 -4.13 9.16
CA ASP A 142 -26.85 -4.48 7.78
C ASP A 142 -25.97 -3.74 6.76
N ASN A 143 -25.33 -2.62 7.12
CA ASN A 143 -24.58 -1.78 6.18
C ASN A 143 -23.06 -1.86 6.34
N PHE A 144 -22.56 -2.05 7.56
CA PHE A 144 -21.15 -1.97 7.87
C PHE A 144 -20.56 -3.29 8.39
N GLU A 145 -19.28 -3.47 8.14
CA GLU A 145 -18.41 -4.40 8.85
C GLU A 145 -17.21 -3.64 9.40
N PHE A 146 -16.55 -4.19 10.42
CA PHE A 146 -15.40 -3.53 11.03
C PHE A 146 -14.22 -4.48 11.22
N VAL A 147 -13.02 -3.93 11.28
CA VAL A 147 -11.83 -4.60 11.81
C VAL A 147 -11.20 -3.70 12.85
N TYR A 148 -10.98 -4.23 14.04
CA TYR A 148 -10.34 -3.51 15.13
C TYR A 148 -8.87 -3.93 15.27
N LEU A 149 -7.97 -2.93 15.21
CA LEU A 149 -6.52 -3.07 15.35
C LEU A 149 -6.05 -2.49 16.69
N PRO A 150 -6.13 -3.25 17.81
CA PRO A 150 -5.74 -2.75 19.13
C PRO A 150 -4.24 -2.51 19.29
N SER A 151 -3.43 -3.06 18.39
CA SER A 151 -1.97 -2.92 18.35
C SER A 151 -1.51 -1.68 17.57
N HIS A 152 -2.42 -1.02 16.84
CA HIS A 152 -2.14 0.27 16.23
C HIS A 152 -1.85 1.31 17.32
N ALA A 153 -0.92 2.24 17.08
CA ALA A 153 -0.51 3.25 18.06
C ALA A 153 -1.69 4.05 18.65
N ASN A 154 -2.71 4.31 17.83
CA ASN A 154 -3.93 5.01 18.24
C ASN A 154 -5.11 4.09 18.58
N LYS A 155 -4.95 2.75 18.51
CA LYS A 155 -6.06 1.76 18.52
C LYS A 155 -7.09 2.04 17.43
N GLU A 156 -6.82 1.53 16.24
CA GLU A 156 -7.55 1.85 15.02
C GLU A 156 -8.78 0.95 14.84
N LEU A 157 -9.92 1.55 14.50
CA LEU A 157 -11.09 0.86 13.97
C LEU A 157 -11.19 1.20 12.47
N VAL A 158 -11.27 0.18 11.63
CA VAL A 158 -11.47 0.32 10.18
C VAL A 158 -12.88 -0.16 9.87
N MET A 159 -13.59 0.58 9.03
CA MET A 159 -14.98 0.30 8.65
C MET A 159 -15.09 0.02 7.15
N TYR A 160 -15.81 -1.03 6.79
CA TYR A 160 -16.17 -1.35 5.42
C TYR A 160 -17.66 -1.10 5.21
N ASP A 161 -17.99 -0.27 4.23
CA ASP A 161 -19.36 -0.05 3.78
C ASP A 161 -19.70 -1.02 2.64
N LYS A 162 -20.59 -1.97 2.91
CA LYS A 162 -20.93 -3.06 1.99
C LYS A 162 -21.67 -2.57 0.75
N ASN A 163 -22.43 -1.48 0.88
CA ASN A 163 -23.27 -0.95 -0.20
C ASN A 163 -22.45 -0.26 -1.29
N SER A 164 -21.46 0.54 -0.90
CA SER A 164 -20.60 1.29 -1.82
C SER A 164 -19.28 0.62 -2.13
N LYS A 165 -18.96 -0.51 -1.48
CA LYS A 165 -17.67 -1.19 -1.56
C LYS A 165 -16.50 -0.25 -1.24
N SER A 166 -16.65 0.53 -0.18
CA SER A 166 -15.68 1.54 0.25
C SER A 166 -15.16 1.23 1.66
N VAL A 167 -13.86 1.38 1.87
CA VAL A 167 -13.22 1.28 3.18
C VAL A 167 -12.96 2.67 3.74
N PHE A 168 -13.24 2.85 5.03
CA PHE A 168 -13.02 4.06 5.80
C PHE A 168 -12.07 3.75 6.96
N GLN A 169 -11.00 4.51 7.05
CA GLN A 169 -10.00 4.40 8.11
C GLN A 169 -9.52 5.79 8.54
N ALA A 170 -8.93 5.89 9.72
CA ALA A 170 -8.37 7.13 10.25
C ALA A 170 -6.87 7.26 9.96
N ASP A 171 -6.04 6.72 10.85
CA ASP A 171 -4.59 6.93 10.90
C ASP A 171 -3.79 5.69 10.45
N LEU A 172 -4.47 4.66 9.93
CA LEU A 172 -3.80 3.50 9.34
C LEU A 172 -2.99 3.89 8.11
N LEU A 173 -3.59 4.69 7.23
CA LEU A 173 -2.97 5.23 6.03
C LEU A 173 -3.21 6.73 5.90
N PHE A 174 -2.22 7.43 5.36
CA PHE A 174 -2.29 8.84 5.04
C PHE A 174 -2.02 9.02 3.55
N ASN A 175 -2.64 10.05 2.93
CA ASN A 175 -2.36 10.42 1.55
C ASN A 175 -2.17 11.94 1.41
N LEU A 176 -1.17 12.47 2.12
CA LEU A 176 -0.85 13.90 2.19
C LEU A 176 -0.05 14.43 0.99
N ARG A 177 -0.26 13.90 -0.22
CA ARG A 177 0.55 14.28 -1.38
C ARG A 177 0.21 15.68 -1.90
N ALA A 178 1.19 16.32 -2.52
CA ALA A 178 1.10 17.72 -2.97
C ALA A 178 0.77 17.86 -4.47
N ASP A 179 0.80 16.75 -5.19
CA ASP A 179 0.65 16.61 -6.63
C ASP A 179 -0.77 16.21 -7.07
N GLU A 180 -1.67 15.95 -6.13
CA GLU A 180 -3.09 15.70 -6.38
C GLU A 180 -3.97 16.77 -5.73
N GLU A 181 -5.18 16.91 -6.27
CA GLU A 181 -6.20 17.74 -5.62
C GLU A 181 -6.56 17.16 -4.26
N ASN A 182 -6.63 18.04 -3.26
CA ASN A 182 -7.01 17.68 -1.91
C ASN A 182 -7.98 18.71 -1.35
N GLU A 183 -9.24 18.30 -1.27
CA GLU A 183 -10.37 19.03 -0.67
C GLU A 183 -10.09 19.56 0.76
N GLN A 184 -9.14 18.98 1.49
CA GLN A 184 -8.74 19.42 2.83
C GLN A 184 -7.80 20.64 2.82
N PHE A 185 -7.27 21.02 1.65
CA PHE A 185 -6.34 22.14 1.49
C PHE A 185 -6.73 23.09 0.35
N THR A 186 -8.04 23.32 0.18
CA THR A 186 -8.57 24.30 -0.77
C THR A 186 -8.70 25.70 -0.15
N LYS A 187 -8.89 26.70 -0.99
CA LYS A 187 -9.20 28.07 -0.56
C LYS A 187 -10.49 28.14 0.26
N GLU A 188 -11.48 27.31 -0.07
CA GLU A 188 -12.78 27.26 0.61
C GLU A 188 -12.65 26.86 2.08
N VAL A 189 -11.74 25.94 2.39
CA VAL A 189 -11.43 25.52 3.76
C VAL A 189 -10.36 26.39 4.44
N GLY A 190 -10.05 27.55 3.84
CA GLY A 190 -9.16 28.55 4.40
C GLY A 190 -7.67 28.30 4.19
N HIS A 191 -7.31 27.48 3.19
CA HIS A 191 -5.92 27.24 2.84
C HIS A 191 -5.53 28.00 1.55
N GLU A 192 -4.50 28.85 1.64
CA GLU A 192 -3.95 29.59 0.50
C GLU A 192 -2.51 29.14 0.21
N GLY A 193 -2.17 29.03 -1.07
CA GLY A 193 -0.84 28.58 -1.50
C GLY A 193 -0.63 27.07 -1.32
N SER A 194 0.64 26.66 -1.25
CA SER A 194 0.99 25.24 -1.14
C SER A 194 0.60 24.68 0.23
N ALA A 195 -0.11 23.55 0.25
CA ALA A 195 -0.44 22.79 1.46
C ALA A 195 0.79 22.37 2.26
N PHE A 196 1.89 22.08 1.58
CA PHE A 196 3.07 21.45 2.18
C PHE A 196 4.33 22.29 1.97
N SER A 197 4.33 23.48 2.55
CA SER A 197 5.51 24.36 2.64
C SER A 197 5.94 24.59 4.09
N GLY A 198 7.16 25.12 4.30
CA GLY A 198 7.69 25.42 5.62
C GLY A 198 7.72 24.18 6.54
N PHE A 199 7.16 24.31 7.76
CA PHE A 199 7.06 23.19 8.71
C PHE A 199 6.19 22.02 8.22
N SER A 200 5.30 22.26 7.25
CA SER A 200 4.47 21.20 6.66
C SER A 200 5.14 20.51 5.47
N TYR A 201 6.30 20.97 5.02
CA TYR A 201 6.99 20.39 3.87
C TYR A 201 7.27 18.88 4.00
N PRO A 202 7.71 18.34 5.16
CA PRO A 202 7.92 16.90 5.30
C PRO A 202 6.63 16.08 5.20
N ALA A 203 5.47 16.67 5.54
CA ALA A 203 4.20 15.95 5.56
C ALA A 203 3.77 15.48 4.18
N LYS A 204 4.25 16.12 3.10
CA LYS A 204 3.95 15.70 1.73
C LYS A 204 4.47 14.31 1.35
N TYR A 205 5.37 13.76 2.16
CA TYR A 205 5.93 12.43 2.00
C TYR A 205 5.29 11.42 2.95
N ILE A 206 4.14 11.73 3.56
CA ILE A 206 3.38 10.77 4.37
C ILE A 206 2.25 10.22 3.49
N ASN A 207 2.66 9.39 2.53
CA ASN A 207 1.80 8.73 1.54
C ASN A 207 2.11 7.22 1.45
N PRO A 208 1.19 6.39 0.96
CA PRO A 208 1.38 4.93 0.92
C PRO A 208 2.51 4.46 -0.01
N ASP A 209 2.71 5.18 -1.11
CA ASP A 209 3.75 4.95 -2.12
C ASP A 209 5.12 5.58 -1.77
N SER A 210 5.20 6.34 -0.68
CA SER A 210 6.43 7.00 -0.23
C SER A 210 7.20 6.17 0.82
N LYS A 211 8.54 6.20 0.78
CA LYS A 211 9.37 5.52 1.79
C LYS A 211 9.13 6.03 3.21
N VAL A 212 8.94 7.34 3.36
CA VAL A 212 8.71 8.01 4.66
C VAL A 212 7.34 7.63 5.21
N GLY A 213 6.29 7.72 4.39
CA GLY A 213 4.94 7.29 4.76
C GLY A 213 4.92 5.82 5.15
N ARG A 214 5.48 4.91 4.32
CA ARG A 214 5.55 3.48 4.66
C ARG A 214 6.23 3.22 5.99
N PHE A 215 7.36 3.86 6.26
CA PHE A 215 8.03 3.70 7.55
C PHE A 215 7.14 4.15 8.71
N PHE A 216 6.50 5.30 8.59
CA PHE A 216 5.63 5.86 9.62
C PHE A 216 4.39 4.97 9.86
N MET A 217 3.69 4.57 8.81
CA MET A 217 2.47 3.77 8.89
C MET A 217 2.75 2.34 9.35
N ASN A 218 3.81 1.69 8.85
CA ASN A 218 4.21 0.36 9.33
C ASN A 218 4.57 0.35 10.81
N LYS A 219 5.17 1.45 11.30
CA LYS A 219 5.47 1.64 12.71
C LYS A 219 4.21 1.87 13.53
N ALA A 220 3.26 2.68 13.03
CA ALA A 220 1.99 2.95 13.70
C ALA A 220 1.11 1.70 13.78
N ALA A 221 1.02 0.93 12.69
CA ALA A 221 0.26 -0.32 12.60
C ALA A 221 0.83 -1.48 13.41
N SER A 222 2.04 -1.35 13.95
CA SER A 222 2.75 -2.47 14.57
C SER A 222 2.71 -3.71 13.65
N SER A 223 3.07 -3.54 12.38
CA SER A 223 2.75 -4.46 11.26
C SER A 223 2.95 -5.97 11.51
N SER A 224 3.84 -6.39 12.42
CA SER A 224 3.96 -7.79 12.83
C SER A 224 2.79 -8.29 13.69
N SER A 225 2.29 -7.49 14.63
CA SER A 225 1.14 -7.85 15.47
C SER A 225 -0.20 -7.48 14.84
N GLY A 226 -0.26 -6.48 13.97
CA GLY A 226 -1.49 -6.11 13.23
C GLY A 226 -1.75 -6.90 11.94
N ALA A 227 -0.84 -7.82 11.55
CA ALA A 227 -0.85 -8.47 10.23
C ALA A 227 -2.16 -9.20 9.89
N GLU A 228 -2.80 -9.84 10.87
CA GLU A 228 -4.07 -10.54 10.64
C GLU A 228 -5.23 -9.58 10.39
N GLY A 229 -5.32 -8.51 11.18
CA GLY A 229 -6.31 -7.47 10.95
C GLY A 229 -6.13 -6.80 9.59
N LEU A 230 -4.89 -6.51 9.18
CA LEU A 230 -4.60 -6.02 7.83
C LEU A 230 -5.11 -7.00 6.76
N ARG A 231 -4.77 -8.30 6.86
CA ARG A 231 -5.27 -9.33 5.92
C ARG A 231 -6.80 -9.37 5.84
N ASN A 232 -7.48 -9.18 6.96
CA ASN A 232 -8.94 -9.15 7.01
C ASN A 232 -9.53 -7.88 6.39
N ILE A 233 -8.86 -6.73 6.50
CA ILE A 233 -9.26 -5.53 5.76
C ILE A 233 -9.16 -5.77 4.25
N TYR A 234 -8.08 -6.41 3.80
CA TYR A 234 -7.86 -6.68 2.37
C TYR A 234 -8.74 -7.78 1.77
N SER A 235 -9.30 -8.66 2.60
CA SER A 235 -10.20 -9.71 2.13
C SER A 235 -11.56 -9.17 1.74
N TRP A 236 -11.95 -7.98 2.22
CA TRP A 236 -13.15 -7.28 1.76
C TRP A 236 -13.07 -6.91 0.28
N ASP A 237 -14.21 -6.95 -0.41
CA ASP A 237 -14.33 -6.57 -1.82
C ASP A 237 -14.53 -5.06 -1.99
N PHE A 238 -13.50 -4.27 -1.66
CA PHE A 238 -13.53 -2.81 -1.80
C PHE A 238 -12.70 -2.31 -2.98
N ASP A 239 -13.14 -1.18 -3.56
CA ASP A 239 -12.43 -0.45 -4.61
C ASP A 239 -12.03 0.97 -4.15
N ARG A 240 -12.88 1.63 -3.35
CA ARG A 240 -12.59 2.96 -2.81
C ARG A 240 -11.96 2.86 -1.41
N LEU A 241 -10.95 3.69 -1.15
CA LEU A 241 -10.34 3.84 0.17
C LEU A 241 -10.40 5.31 0.60
N VAL A 242 -11.01 5.56 1.77
CA VAL A 242 -11.22 6.89 2.36
C VAL A 242 -10.47 6.99 3.70
N MET A 243 -9.56 7.96 3.78
CA MET A 243 -8.75 8.28 4.96
C MET A 243 -9.30 9.51 5.67
N CYS A 244 -9.00 9.69 6.97
CA CYS A 244 -9.22 10.96 7.65
C CYS A 244 -8.33 12.08 7.10
N HIS A 245 -7.13 11.73 6.63
CA HIS A 245 -6.07 12.69 6.30
C HIS A 245 -5.50 12.47 4.89
N GLY A 246 -5.69 13.44 3.99
CA GLY A 246 -5.20 13.36 2.62
C GLY A 246 -6.26 13.15 1.56
N SER A 247 -5.83 12.92 0.32
CA SER A 247 -6.72 12.68 -0.84
C SER A 247 -7.32 11.27 -0.80
N VAL A 248 -8.54 11.13 -1.32
CA VAL A 248 -9.27 9.85 -1.37
C VAL A 248 -8.82 9.03 -2.58
N PHE A 249 -8.63 7.72 -2.42
CA PHE A 249 -8.52 6.82 -3.56
C PHE A 249 -9.92 6.43 -4.03
N GLU A 250 -10.42 7.12 -5.06
CA GLU A 250 -11.77 6.88 -5.58
C GLU A 250 -11.95 5.48 -6.18
N THR A 251 -10.86 4.91 -6.71
CA THR A 251 -10.73 3.55 -7.24
C THR A 251 -9.32 3.01 -6.90
N GLY A 252 -9.10 1.70 -7.00
CA GLY A 252 -7.78 1.10 -6.80
C GLY A 252 -7.28 1.15 -5.35
N GLY A 253 -8.18 1.29 -4.38
CA GLY A 253 -7.86 1.41 -2.96
C GLY A 253 -7.05 0.23 -2.41
N LYS A 254 -7.19 -0.97 -2.99
CA LYS A 254 -6.36 -2.13 -2.64
C LYS A 254 -4.90 -1.96 -3.07
N GLU A 255 -4.67 -1.31 -4.20
CA GLU A 255 -3.33 -1.08 -4.76
C GLU A 255 -2.57 0.00 -3.97
N ALA A 256 -3.30 0.94 -3.36
CA ALA A 256 -2.74 2.03 -2.57
C ALA A 256 -1.84 1.52 -1.44
N GLU A 257 -2.18 0.40 -0.80
CA GLU A 257 -1.40 -0.15 0.31
C GLU A 257 -0.39 -1.22 -0.15
N THR A 258 -0.51 -1.71 -1.39
CA THR A 258 0.41 -2.68 -2.01
C THR A 258 1.36 -2.01 -3.01
N THR A 259 2.26 -1.14 -2.54
CA THR A 259 3.56 -1.11 -3.24
C THR A 259 4.27 -2.42 -2.88
N PRO A 260 4.70 -3.26 -3.85
CA PRO A 260 5.30 -4.55 -3.55
C PRO A 260 6.41 -4.44 -2.49
N LYS A 261 6.48 -5.40 -1.58
CA LYS A 261 7.50 -5.50 -0.51
C LYS A 261 8.94 -5.58 -1.06
N SER A 262 9.10 -5.66 -2.38
CA SER A 262 10.30 -5.36 -3.16
C SER A 262 10.07 -4.12 -4.03
N ALA A 263 9.93 -2.93 -3.44
CA ALA A 263 9.65 -1.71 -4.22
C ALA A 263 10.77 -1.48 -5.23
N GLY A 264 10.43 -1.60 -6.52
CA GLY A 264 11.35 -1.31 -7.62
C GLY A 264 11.88 0.12 -7.56
N VAL A 265 12.84 0.43 -8.44
CA VAL A 265 13.33 1.78 -8.66
C VAL A 265 12.75 2.27 -9.97
N VAL A 266 11.87 3.27 -9.92
CA VAL A 266 11.28 3.92 -11.09
C VAL A 266 11.90 5.30 -11.22
N ALA A 267 12.62 5.56 -12.30
CA ALA A 267 13.14 6.89 -12.62
C ALA A 267 12.22 7.66 -13.57
N ASP A 268 11.32 6.95 -14.25
CA ASP A 268 10.33 7.49 -15.18
C ASP A 268 9.06 6.60 -15.14
N GLU A 269 7.94 7.19 -14.73
CA GLU A 269 6.66 6.49 -14.57
C GLU A 269 6.10 6.00 -15.91
N GLN A 270 6.46 6.63 -17.04
CA GLN A 270 6.02 6.15 -18.35
C GLN A 270 6.61 4.78 -18.66
N TYR A 271 7.85 4.52 -18.26
CA TYR A 271 8.47 3.20 -18.47
C TYR A 271 7.85 2.13 -17.60
N ALA A 272 7.49 2.47 -16.36
CA ALA A 272 6.79 1.58 -15.45
C ALA A 272 5.39 1.25 -15.99
N GLY A 273 4.62 2.27 -16.39
CA GLY A 273 3.28 2.10 -16.95
C GLY A 273 3.26 1.20 -18.19
N GLN A 274 4.22 1.38 -19.11
CA GLN A 274 4.35 0.52 -20.30
C GLN A 274 4.62 -0.94 -19.92
N LEU A 275 5.55 -1.19 -18.99
CA LEU A 275 5.90 -2.55 -18.60
C LEU A 275 4.77 -3.22 -17.81
N TYR A 276 4.24 -2.56 -16.78
CA TYR A 276 3.30 -3.15 -15.84
C TYR A 276 1.93 -3.42 -16.47
N ALA A 277 1.53 -2.62 -17.45
CA ALA A 277 0.32 -2.88 -18.23
C ALA A 277 0.50 -4.01 -19.26
N HIS A 278 1.74 -4.43 -19.55
CA HIS A 278 2.01 -5.40 -20.60
C HIS A 278 1.82 -6.86 -20.12
N LYS A 279 1.26 -7.70 -20.98
CA LYS A 279 0.98 -9.13 -20.70
C LYS A 279 2.19 -9.93 -20.22
N ILE A 280 3.40 -9.57 -20.67
CA ILE A 280 4.64 -10.21 -20.20
C ILE A 280 4.81 -10.02 -18.68
N TYR A 281 4.71 -8.78 -18.19
CA TYR A 281 4.89 -8.51 -16.77
C TYR A 281 3.76 -9.13 -15.94
N GLN A 282 2.51 -8.96 -16.39
CA GLN A 282 1.34 -9.53 -15.74
C GLN A 282 1.44 -11.06 -15.59
N TYR A 283 2.00 -11.76 -16.59
CA TYR A 283 2.26 -13.19 -16.50
C TYR A 283 3.24 -13.54 -15.36
N TYR A 284 4.42 -12.92 -15.33
CA TYR A 284 5.42 -13.22 -14.28
C TYR A 284 4.94 -12.77 -12.90
N GLN A 285 4.18 -11.68 -12.82
CA GLN A 285 3.54 -11.23 -11.59
C GLN A 285 2.54 -12.27 -11.08
N ALA A 286 1.59 -12.70 -11.91
CA ALA A 286 0.60 -13.70 -11.55
C ALA A 286 1.26 -15.05 -11.17
N LEU A 287 2.35 -15.41 -11.84
CA LEU A 287 3.13 -16.59 -11.52
C LEU A 287 3.73 -16.50 -10.11
N ALA A 288 4.34 -15.38 -9.76
CA ALA A 288 4.91 -15.16 -8.42
C ALA A 288 3.84 -15.05 -7.33
N GLU A 289 2.71 -14.38 -7.61
CA GLU A 289 1.58 -14.27 -6.68
C GLU A 289 0.97 -15.66 -6.39
N LYS A 290 0.72 -16.46 -7.42
CA LYS A 290 0.24 -17.84 -7.27
C LYS A 290 1.22 -18.69 -6.47
N HIS A 291 2.52 -18.52 -6.70
CA HIS A 291 3.56 -19.21 -5.93
C HIS A 291 3.53 -18.82 -4.45
N ALA A 292 3.41 -17.52 -4.15
CA ALA A 292 3.39 -16.97 -2.80
C ALA A 292 2.16 -17.37 -1.98
N VAL A 293 1.02 -17.66 -2.64
CA VAL A 293 -0.19 -18.19 -1.96
C VAL A 293 0.11 -19.55 -1.31
N VAL A 294 0.88 -20.41 -1.99
CA VAL A 294 1.25 -21.74 -1.50
C VAL A 294 2.51 -21.68 -0.63
N ASN A 295 3.46 -20.80 -0.97
CA ASN A 295 4.73 -20.59 -0.28
C ASN A 295 4.71 -19.25 0.46
N LYS A 296 4.12 -19.25 1.67
CA LYS A 296 3.88 -18.01 2.44
C LYS A 296 5.18 -17.30 2.82
N LYS A 297 6.26 -18.04 3.12
CA LYS A 297 7.57 -17.41 3.42
C LYS A 297 8.16 -16.74 2.19
N CYS A 298 7.88 -17.24 0.99
CA CYS A 298 8.24 -16.55 -0.25
C CYS A 298 7.52 -15.20 -0.38
N GLY A 299 6.21 -15.15 -0.07
CA GLY A 299 5.44 -13.90 -0.06
C GLY A 299 5.87 -12.89 1.01
N ASP A 300 6.58 -13.36 2.05
CA ASP A 300 7.15 -12.52 3.10
C ASP A 300 8.54 -11.96 2.76
N ILE A 301 9.15 -12.35 1.62
CA ILE A 301 10.46 -11.82 1.21
C ILE A 301 10.34 -10.32 0.99
N SER A 302 11.03 -9.57 1.84
CA SER A 302 11.19 -8.12 1.74
C SER A 302 12.61 -7.81 1.31
N GLU A 303 12.74 -7.00 0.25
CA GLU A 303 14.05 -6.53 -0.20
C GLU A 303 14.33 -5.16 0.41
N SER A 304 15.23 -5.09 1.39
CA SER A 304 15.89 -3.82 1.71
C SER A 304 16.95 -3.58 0.64
N ILE A 305 16.70 -2.62 -0.26
CA ILE A 305 17.70 -2.18 -1.23
C ILE A 305 18.66 -1.25 -0.49
N TRP A 306 19.63 -1.81 0.25
CA TRP A 306 20.66 -1.01 0.90
C TRP A 306 22.06 -1.64 0.84
N PRO A 307 23.07 -0.90 0.32
CA PRO A 307 22.92 0.35 -0.43
C PRO A 307 22.09 0.11 -1.71
N ASN A 308 21.37 1.14 -2.18
CA ASN A 308 20.65 1.08 -3.46
C ASN A 308 21.61 0.59 -4.56
N LEU A 309 21.07 -0.12 -5.56
CA LEU A 309 21.81 -0.68 -6.70
C LEU A 309 22.90 0.28 -7.19
N THR A 310 24.19 -0.06 -7.01
CA THR A 310 25.36 0.76 -7.37
C THR A 310 25.29 2.25 -6.96
N GLY A 311 24.65 2.59 -5.84
CA GLY A 311 24.39 3.98 -5.46
C GLY A 311 23.42 4.69 -6.42
N ASP A 312 22.71 5.69 -5.95
CA ASP A 312 21.71 6.46 -6.75
C ASP A 312 22.29 7.08 -8.05
N THR A 313 23.62 7.03 -8.23
CA THR A 313 24.41 7.47 -9.36
C THR A 313 23.91 6.99 -10.74
N LEU A 314 23.40 5.76 -10.84
CA LEU A 314 22.99 5.17 -12.13
C LEU A 314 21.47 5.17 -12.37
N ILE A 315 20.70 5.76 -11.47
CA ILE A 315 19.26 5.95 -11.65
C ILE A 315 19.03 7.16 -12.56
N GLY A 316 18.10 7.03 -13.51
CA GLY A 316 17.67 8.13 -14.36
C GLY A 316 17.00 7.64 -15.65
N PRO A 317 16.12 8.45 -16.28
CA PRO A 317 15.39 8.03 -17.49
C PRO A 317 16.29 7.56 -18.65
N GLU A 318 17.46 8.18 -18.80
CA GLU A 318 18.47 7.79 -19.80
C GLU A 318 19.52 6.81 -19.28
N LYS A 319 19.46 6.39 -18.01
CA LYS A 319 20.36 5.43 -17.36
C LYS A 319 19.56 4.17 -17.00
N ILE A 320 19.46 3.78 -15.73
CA ILE A 320 18.48 2.79 -15.29
C ILE A 320 17.16 3.53 -15.10
N GLY A 321 16.30 3.47 -16.13
CA GLY A 321 15.00 4.14 -16.17
C GLY A 321 13.95 3.42 -15.31
N LEU A 322 14.10 2.10 -15.17
CA LEU A 322 13.24 1.24 -14.39
C LEU A 322 14.03 0.03 -13.88
N ARG A 323 13.74 -0.41 -12.65
CA ARG A 323 14.03 -1.72 -12.07
C ARG A 323 12.76 -2.17 -11.35
N SER A 324 12.10 -3.23 -11.80
CA SER A 324 10.91 -3.75 -11.11
C SER A 324 11.26 -4.28 -9.73
N GLY A 325 10.25 -4.60 -8.93
CA GLY A 325 10.46 -5.53 -7.82
C GLY A 325 10.96 -6.89 -8.32
N SER A 326 11.75 -7.59 -7.52
CA SER A 326 12.05 -8.99 -7.78
C SER A 326 10.81 -9.82 -7.51
N LEU A 327 10.40 -10.61 -8.51
CA LEU A 327 9.33 -11.58 -8.44
C LEU A 327 9.95 -12.94 -8.12
N TYR A 328 9.66 -13.48 -6.93
CA TYR A 328 10.30 -14.70 -6.44
C TYR A 328 9.40 -15.92 -6.61
N LEU A 329 10.00 -17.01 -7.08
CA LEU A 329 9.45 -18.35 -7.06
C LEU A 329 10.43 -19.20 -6.23
N ILE A 330 10.32 -19.10 -4.90
CA ILE A 330 11.17 -19.83 -3.97
C ILE A 330 10.27 -20.68 -3.07
N ASP A 331 10.49 -21.98 -3.02
CA ASP A 331 9.76 -22.84 -2.09
C ASP A 331 10.17 -22.56 -0.64
N ASP A 332 9.20 -22.57 0.27
CA ASP A 332 9.38 -22.20 1.69
C ASP A 332 10.46 -23.03 2.38
N LYS A 333 10.72 -24.26 1.92
CA LYS A 333 11.78 -25.12 2.47
C LYS A 333 13.17 -24.47 2.36
N PHE A 334 13.47 -23.78 1.26
CA PHE A 334 14.76 -23.11 1.05
C PHE A 334 14.92 -21.88 1.94
N LEU A 335 13.80 -21.34 2.42
CA LEU A 335 13.73 -20.16 3.29
C LEU A 335 13.72 -20.52 4.78
N THR A 336 13.67 -21.81 5.14
CA THR A 336 13.46 -22.27 6.51
C THR A 336 14.49 -23.27 7.00
N THR A 337 14.89 -24.26 6.19
CA THR A 337 15.78 -25.34 6.65
C THR A 337 17.25 -25.03 6.42
N PHE A 338 17.58 -24.36 5.31
CA PHE A 338 18.94 -23.94 4.94
C PHE A 338 19.95 -25.10 4.86
N ASP A 339 19.49 -26.30 4.55
CA ASP A 339 20.33 -27.49 4.38
C ASP A 339 21.23 -27.39 3.14
N ASP A 340 22.17 -28.31 3.02
CA ASP A 340 22.92 -28.49 1.78
C ASP A 340 22.00 -29.13 0.73
N VAL A 341 22.11 -28.63 -0.50
CA VAL A 341 21.26 -29.02 -1.63
C VAL A 341 22.21 -29.29 -2.78
N GLU A 342 22.28 -30.53 -3.25
CA GLU A 342 23.15 -30.91 -4.37
C GLU A 342 22.64 -30.35 -5.70
N GLU A 343 21.32 -30.39 -5.89
CA GLU A 343 20.59 -29.84 -7.03
C GLU A 343 19.10 -29.68 -6.68
N LEU A 344 18.38 -28.86 -7.46
CA LEU A 344 16.92 -28.75 -7.37
C LEU A 344 16.26 -30.02 -7.91
N GLN A 345 15.29 -30.57 -7.16
CA GLN A 345 14.50 -31.71 -7.63
C GLN A 345 13.37 -31.25 -8.56
N GLU A 346 12.80 -32.19 -9.32
CA GLU A 346 11.66 -31.92 -10.18
C GLU A 346 10.48 -31.34 -9.39
N GLY A 347 9.90 -30.25 -9.88
CA GLY A 347 8.82 -29.51 -9.23
C GLY A 347 9.26 -28.49 -8.18
N GLU A 348 10.54 -28.43 -7.83
CA GLU A 348 11.07 -27.45 -6.88
C GLU A 348 11.43 -26.14 -7.55
N ASN A 349 11.12 -25.04 -6.88
CA ASN A 349 11.33 -23.69 -7.38
C ASN A 349 12.24 -22.89 -6.47
N ASN A 350 13.27 -22.30 -7.06
CA ASN A 350 14.15 -21.35 -6.39
C ASN A 350 14.75 -20.40 -7.43
N SER A 351 13.95 -19.41 -7.81
CA SER A 351 14.30 -18.42 -8.82
C SER A 351 13.76 -17.03 -8.49
N GLY A 352 14.38 -16.01 -9.09
CA GLY A 352 13.94 -14.62 -9.04
C GLY A 352 13.96 -14.00 -10.43
N TYR A 353 12.96 -13.14 -10.70
CA TYR A 353 12.78 -12.44 -11.97
C TYR A 353 12.75 -10.93 -11.71
N THR A 354 13.56 -10.15 -12.44
CA THR A 354 13.60 -8.70 -12.30
C THR A 354 13.68 -8.03 -13.67
N PHE A 355 12.78 -7.09 -13.94
CA PHE A 355 12.75 -6.34 -15.18
C PHE A 355 13.49 -5.02 -15.05
N PHE A 356 14.12 -4.57 -16.14
CA PHE A 356 14.80 -3.29 -16.22
C PHE A 356 14.46 -2.55 -17.50
N ARG A 357 14.51 -1.21 -17.44
CA ARG A 357 14.58 -0.33 -18.61
C ARG A 357 15.96 0.32 -18.65
N LEU A 358 16.76 -0.02 -19.66
CA LEU A 358 18.17 0.40 -19.75
C LEU A 358 18.36 1.46 -20.84
N GLY A 359 18.70 2.68 -20.46
CA GLY A 359 18.83 3.86 -21.32
C GLY A 359 20.19 4.03 -21.99
N SER A 360 20.34 5.11 -22.77
CA SER A 360 21.52 5.38 -23.61
C SER A 360 22.78 5.77 -22.84
N ARG A 361 22.66 6.40 -21.66
CA ARG A 361 23.78 6.91 -20.85
C ARG A 361 24.52 5.87 -20.01
N ILE A 362 24.20 4.59 -20.24
CA ILE A 362 24.89 3.43 -19.67
C ILE A 362 25.55 2.57 -20.76
N SER A 363 25.75 3.13 -21.95
CA SER A 363 26.41 2.45 -23.06
C SER A 363 27.93 2.38 -22.87
N GLY A 364 28.54 1.23 -23.17
CA GLY A 364 30.00 1.12 -23.28
C GLY A 364 30.50 1.33 -24.71
N HIS A 365 29.73 0.85 -25.68
CA HIS A 365 29.90 1.10 -27.12
C HIS A 365 28.63 1.77 -27.64
N PRO A 366 28.67 2.64 -28.67
CA PRO A 366 27.48 3.26 -29.23
C PRO A 366 26.32 2.27 -29.40
N LYS A 367 25.18 2.62 -28.81
CA LYS A 367 23.91 1.86 -28.80
C LYS A 367 23.91 0.52 -28.04
N ILE A 368 24.99 0.11 -27.39
CA ILE A 368 25.09 -1.16 -26.66
C ILE A 368 25.33 -0.88 -25.17
N VAL A 369 24.50 -1.47 -24.31
CA VAL A 369 24.64 -1.40 -22.85
C VAL A 369 26.03 -1.88 -22.45
N HIS A 370 26.69 -1.17 -21.53
CA HIS A 370 28.01 -1.53 -21.05
C HIS A 370 27.99 -2.93 -20.41
N GLY A 371 28.86 -3.84 -20.88
CA GLY A 371 28.92 -5.22 -20.36
C GLY A 371 29.17 -5.28 -18.85
N GLY A 372 30.01 -4.39 -18.33
CA GLY A 372 30.23 -4.24 -16.88
C GLY A 372 28.97 -3.87 -16.10
N LEU A 373 28.03 -3.09 -16.67
CA LEU A 373 26.76 -2.83 -15.99
C LEU A 373 25.92 -4.11 -15.91
N LEU A 374 25.80 -4.86 -17.01
CA LEU A 374 25.09 -6.14 -17.00
C LEU A 374 25.70 -7.12 -16.00
N ALA A 375 27.04 -7.13 -15.90
CA ALA A 375 27.74 -7.92 -14.89
C ALA A 375 27.36 -7.51 -13.47
N THR A 376 27.31 -6.22 -13.17
CA THR A 376 26.90 -5.73 -11.85
C THR A 376 25.45 -6.04 -11.53
N LEU A 377 24.54 -5.91 -12.49
CA LEU A 377 23.13 -6.28 -12.31
C LEU A 377 22.98 -7.78 -12.03
N LEU A 378 23.69 -8.62 -12.79
CA LEU A 378 23.68 -10.07 -12.59
C LEU A 378 24.24 -10.44 -11.22
N ASP A 379 25.41 -9.91 -10.86
CA ASP A 379 26.08 -10.16 -9.58
C ASP A 379 25.17 -9.81 -8.40
N GLU A 380 24.52 -8.64 -8.45
CA GLU A 380 23.60 -8.21 -7.40
C GLU A 380 22.39 -9.14 -7.28
N LEU A 381 21.71 -9.44 -8.40
CA LEU A 381 20.46 -10.20 -8.37
C LEU A 381 20.66 -11.67 -8.04
N THR A 382 21.74 -12.29 -8.52
CA THR A 382 22.04 -13.67 -8.12
C THR A 382 22.49 -13.75 -6.67
N CYS A 383 23.21 -12.75 -6.15
CA CYS A 383 23.48 -12.66 -4.73
C CYS A 383 22.18 -12.61 -3.92
N ARG A 384 21.18 -11.85 -4.37
CA ARG A 384 19.87 -11.79 -3.67
C ARG A 384 19.19 -13.15 -3.58
N VAL A 385 19.16 -13.93 -4.68
CA VAL A 385 18.64 -15.30 -4.64
C VAL A 385 19.49 -16.19 -3.74
N ALA A 386 20.83 -16.11 -3.84
CA ALA A 386 21.74 -16.88 -2.99
C ALA A 386 21.51 -16.59 -1.50
N PHE A 387 21.34 -15.33 -1.12
CA PHE A 387 21.14 -14.91 0.27
C PHE A 387 19.89 -15.55 0.87
N GLN A 388 18.84 -15.77 0.08
CA GLN A 388 17.63 -16.42 0.57
C GLN A 388 17.87 -17.84 1.10
N ASN A 389 18.95 -18.49 0.66
CA ASN A 389 19.32 -19.85 1.03
C ASN A 389 20.24 -19.93 2.27
N PHE A 390 20.42 -18.81 2.99
CA PHE A 390 21.18 -18.77 4.24
C PHE A 390 20.36 -18.15 5.38
N HIS A 391 20.49 -18.70 6.59
CA HIS A 391 19.89 -18.13 7.79
C HIS A 391 20.30 -16.67 8.03
N SER A 392 21.55 -16.32 7.71
CA SER A 392 22.07 -14.95 7.88
C SER A 392 21.50 -13.95 6.86
N LYS A 393 20.94 -14.43 5.73
CA LYS A 393 20.55 -13.63 4.56
C LYS A 393 21.66 -12.71 4.04
N LYS A 394 22.92 -13.12 4.21
CA LYS A 394 24.12 -12.34 3.87
C LYS A 394 25.18 -13.23 3.23
N GLY A 395 25.90 -12.65 2.27
CA GLY A 395 27.03 -13.28 1.60
C GLY A 395 27.81 -12.27 0.76
N VAL A 396 28.85 -12.76 0.10
CA VAL A 396 29.66 -12.00 -0.86
C VAL A 396 29.98 -12.89 -2.06
N THR A 397 30.18 -12.27 -3.21
CA THR A 397 30.55 -12.98 -4.43
C THR A 397 31.96 -13.55 -4.30
N ALA A 398 32.07 -14.88 -4.41
CA ALA A 398 33.35 -15.57 -4.38
C ALA A 398 33.98 -15.74 -5.77
N ASN A 399 33.14 -15.99 -6.79
CA ASN A 399 33.54 -16.10 -8.17
C ASN A 399 32.40 -15.59 -9.07
N LEU A 400 32.76 -14.97 -10.19
CA LEU A 400 31.84 -14.43 -11.18
C LEU A 400 32.37 -14.81 -12.56
N ASN A 401 31.63 -15.65 -13.31
CA ASN A 401 31.94 -15.98 -14.69
C ASN A 401 30.77 -15.60 -15.59
N ILE A 402 31.02 -14.74 -16.58
CA ILE A 402 29.99 -14.20 -17.46
C ILE A 402 30.36 -14.47 -18.91
N LYS A 403 29.39 -14.97 -19.66
CA LYS A 403 29.43 -15.09 -21.12
C LYS A 403 28.45 -14.09 -21.71
N TYR A 404 28.97 -13.11 -22.45
CA TYR A 404 28.16 -12.22 -23.28
C TYR A 404 27.89 -12.91 -24.61
N LEU A 405 26.63 -13.22 -24.88
CA LEU A 405 26.23 -14.03 -26.01
C LEU A 405 25.81 -13.13 -27.18
N LYS A 406 25.10 -12.02 -26.89
CA LYS A 406 24.59 -11.06 -27.88
C LYS A 406 24.63 -9.61 -27.37
N PRO A 407 24.66 -8.62 -28.26
CA PRO A 407 24.55 -7.21 -27.87
C PRO A 407 23.23 -6.92 -27.17
N CYS A 408 23.29 -6.36 -25.96
CA CYS A 408 22.13 -5.74 -25.31
C CYS A 408 22.02 -4.30 -25.79
N PHE A 409 21.00 -3.98 -26.59
CA PHE A 409 20.82 -2.61 -27.06
C PHE A 409 20.38 -1.69 -25.92
N VAL A 410 20.83 -0.42 -25.96
CA VAL A 410 20.26 0.61 -25.12
C VAL A 410 18.86 0.96 -25.59
N ASN A 411 18.11 1.62 -24.72
CA ASN A 411 16.71 1.96 -24.92
C ASN A 411 15.74 0.79 -24.97
N SER A 412 16.12 -0.38 -24.45
CA SER A 412 15.28 -1.58 -24.39
C SER A 412 14.87 -1.96 -22.96
N TYR A 413 13.86 -2.82 -22.88
CA TYR A 413 13.55 -3.57 -21.67
C TYR A 413 14.32 -4.89 -21.66
N VAL A 414 14.72 -5.33 -20.46
CA VAL A 414 15.33 -6.64 -20.26
C VAL A 414 14.73 -7.33 -19.04
N LEU A 415 14.70 -8.65 -19.06
CA LEU A 415 14.39 -9.51 -17.93
C LEU A 415 15.69 -10.18 -17.46
N ILE A 416 15.99 -10.08 -16.17
CA ILE A 416 17.05 -10.87 -15.55
C ILE A 416 16.39 -11.99 -14.74
N LYS A 417 16.69 -13.23 -15.12
CA LYS A 417 16.31 -14.45 -14.39
C LYS A 417 17.50 -14.95 -13.59
N CYS A 418 17.32 -15.16 -12.30
CA CYS A 418 18.29 -15.74 -11.41
C CYS A 418 17.75 -17.07 -10.89
N THR A 419 18.50 -18.15 -11.01
CA THR A 419 18.09 -19.50 -10.61
C THR A 419 19.13 -20.09 -9.68
N PHE A 420 18.68 -20.62 -8.55
CA PHE A 420 19.52 -21.42 -7.66
C PHE A 420 19.96 -22.71 -8.34
N VAL A 421 21.22 -23.09 -8.15
CA VAL A 421 21.77 -24.34 -8.67
C VAL A 421 21.99 -25.32 -7.53
N ASN A 422 22.83 -24.93 -6.56
CA ASN A 422 23.13 -25.77 -5.41
C ASN A 422 23.68 -24.97 -4.22
N LYS A 423 23.78 -25.63 -3.07
CA LYS A 423 24.39 -25.08 -1.86
C LYS A 423 25.17 -26.16 -1.12
N LYS A 424 26.42 -25.85 -0.76
CA LYS A 424 27.29 -26.69 0.07
C LYS A 424 27.99 -25.87 1.15
N GLY A 425 27.62 -26.10 2.40
CA GLY A 425 28.06 -25.32 3.55
C GLY A 425 27.81 -23.82 3.37
N ARG A 426 28.90 -23.05 3.26
CA ARG A 426 28.87 -21.58 3.10
C ARG A 426 28.89 -21.10 1.64
N LYS A 427 28.85 -22.01 0.66
CA LYS A 427 28.87 -21.67 -0.76
C LYS A 427 27.51 -21.97 -1.38
N CYS A 428 26.99 -21.02 -2.15
CA CYS A 428 25.78 -21.20 -2.95
C CYS A 428 26.14 -20.85 -4.39
N ILE A 429 25.77 -21.73 -5.32
CA ILE A 429 25.92 -21.52 -6.76
C ILE A 429 24.57 -21.09 -7.30
N THR A 430 24.58 -20.01 -8.07
CA THR A 430 23.41 -19.44 -8.74
C THR A 430 23.76 -19.15 -10.18
N ARG A 431 22.76 -19.21 -11.05
CA ARG A 431 22.87 -18.87 -12.47
C ARG A 431 22.05 -17.63 -12.74
N GLY A 432 22.60 -16.69 -13.52
CA GLY A 432 21.89 -15.51 -13.99
C GLY A 432 21.78 -15.50 -15.51
N GLN A 433 20.64 -15.09 -16.05
CA GLN A 433 20.39 -14.98 -17.50
C GLN A 433 19.71 -13.65 -17.79
N VAL A 434 20.14 -12.97 -18.86
CA VAL A 434 19.55 -11.71 -19.32
C VAL A 434 18.82 -11.96 -20.64
N TYR A 435 17.55 -11.60 -20.68
CA TYR A 435 16.67 -11.73 -21.85
C TYR A 435 16.23 -10.36 -22.34
N HIS A 436 16.12 -10.21 -23.66
CA HIS A 436 15.48 -9.03 -24.25
C HIS A 436 13.96 -9.12 -24.05
N VAL A 437 13.34 -8.01 -23.65
CA VAL A 437 11.89 -7.91 -23.51
C VAL A 437 11.36 -6.99 -24.59
N ASP A 438 10.63 -7.58 -25.51
CA ASP A 438 10.02 -6.91 -26.66
C ASP A 438 8.54 -6.67 -26.36
N LEU A 439 8.22 -5.43 -25.97
CA LEU A 439 6.85 -5.04 -25.60
C LEU A 439 5.97 -4.74 -26.83
N ASP A 440 6.56 -4.60 -28.01
CA ASP A 440 5.82 -4.29 -29.25
C ASP A 440 5.47 -5.55 -30.04
N ALA A 441 5.98 -6.71 -29.63
CA ALA A 441 5.77 -7.96 -30.34
C ALA A 441 4.38 -8.57 -30.09
N GLU A 442 3.78 -9.07 -31.16
CA GLU A 442 2.61 -9.94 -31.07
C GLU A 442 3.03 -11.29 -30.48
N ILE A 443 2.60 -11.55 -29.25
CA ILE A 443 2.83 -12.83 -28.55
C ILE A 443 1.63 -13.74 -28.74
N ASP A 444 1.83 -14.78 -29.55
CA ASP A 444 0.95 -15.94 -29.68
C ASP A 444 1.63 -17.15 -29.03
N GLY A 445 1.01 -17.75 -28.00
CA GLY A 445 1.54 -18.92 -27.31
C GLY A 445 2.03 -18.65 -25.87
N ASP A 446 2.91 -19.53 -25.36
CA ASP A 446 3.41 -19.44 -23.98
C ASP A 446 4.36 -18.25 -23.81
N ILE A 447 4.05 -17.39 -22.82
CA ILE A 447 4.80 -16.14 -22.59
C ILE A 447 6.21 -16.42 -22.07
N ALA A 448 6.40 -17.43 -21.23
CA ALA A 448 7.72 -17.77 -20.72
C ALA A 448 8.59 -18.32 -21.84
N GLU A 449 8.04 -19.20 -22.69
CA GLU A 449 8.74 -19.67 -23.89
C GLU A 449 9.06 -18.50 -24.81
N PHE A 450 8.13 -17.57 -25.06
CA PHE A 450 8.40 -16.39 -25.91
C PHE A 450 9.56 -15.52 -25.38
N VAL A 451 9.58 -15.22 -24.08
CA VAL A 451 10.61 -14.35 -23.48
C VAL A 451 11.94 -15.08 -23.32
N GLU A 452 11.92 -16.33 -22.87
CA GLU A 452 13.13 -17.09 -22.53
C GLU A 452 13.71 -17.87 -23.73
N SER A 453 12.97 -18.06 -24.83
CA SER A 453 13.49 -18.57 -26.11
C SER A 453 14.15 -17.49 -26.97
N LYS A 454 13.78 -16.21 -26.76
CA LYS A 454 14.45 -15.05 -27.39
C LYS A 454 15.85 -14.90 -26.79
N GLU A 455 16.76 -15.65 -27.40
CA GLU A 455 18.20 -15.52 -27.44
C GLU A 455 18.84 -14.73 -26.28
N ASN A 456 19.18 -15.46 -25.21
CA ASN A 456 19.97 -14.98 -24.07
C ASN A 456 21.03 -13.93 -24.49
N LEU A 457 20.97 -12.74 -23.90
CA LEU A 457 21.93 -11.65 -24.15
C LEU A 457 23.25 -11.90 -23.40
N ALA A 458 23.14 -12.37 -22.16
CA ALA A 458 24.27 -12.77 -21.34
C ALA A 458 23.86 -13.87 -20.37
N GLN A 459 24.82 -14.72 -20.00
CA GLN A 459 24.64 -15.77 -19.00
C GLN A 459 25.80 -15.74 -18.00
N MET A 460 25.48 -15.96 -16.73
CA MET A 460 26.41 -16.03 -15.61
C MET A 460 26.20 -17.32 -14.83
N GLY A 461 27.27 -17.97 -14.38
CA GLY A 461 27.19 -19.17 -13.55
C GLY A 461 28.52 -19.64 -12.99
#